data_AF-A0A1B7W8Y9-F1
#
_entry.id   AF-A0A1B7W8Y9-F1
#
_cell.length_a   1.000
_cell.length_b   1.000
_cell.length_c   1.000
_cell.angle_alpha   90.00
_cell.angle_beta   90.00
_cell.angle_gamma   90.00
#
_symmetry.space_group_name_H-M   'P 1'
#
loop_
_entity.id
_entity.type
_entity.pdbx_description
1 polymer ?
#
loop_
_entity_poly.entity_id
_entity_poly.type
_entity_poly.pdbx_seq_one_letter_code
_entity_poly.pdbx_strand_id
1 'polypeptide(L)'
;MKKLLGLVLFNFLFTSSVALAQEPLLVVFPPTNYQTSTEKIFFIGTAPPDGQVLINGKLVNRSKAGHFSPSFPLQLGENIFKV
;
A
#
# COMPACT_ATOMS: atom_id res chain seq x y z
N MET A 1 43.91 37.43 8.50
CA MET A 1 42.46 37.15 8.66
C MET A 1 41.91 36.30 7.50
N LYS A 2 42.42 35.08 7.28
CA LYS A 2 41.94 34.21 6.17
C LYS A 2 41.72 32.74 6.56
N LYS A 3 42.08 32.34 7.79
CA LYS A 3 41.98 30.95 8.26
C LYS A 3 40.72 30.66 9.09
N LEU A 4 39.94 31.68 9.45
CA LEU A 4 38.69 31.51 10.19
C LEU A 4 37.45 31.40 9.29
N LEU A 5 37.56 31.74 8.00
CA LEU A 5 36.42 31.79 7.10
C LEU A 5 36.03 30.40 6.54
N GLY A 6 36.96 29.43 6.58
CA GLY A 6 36.72 28.08 6.04
C GLY A 6 35.87 27.18 6.94
N LEU A 7 35.73 27.50 8.24
CA LEU A 7 35.07 26.63 9.20
C LEU A 7 33.54 26.84 9.29
N VAL A 8 33.02 27.92 8.71
CA VAL A 8 31.58 28.25 8.80
C VAL A 8 30.77 27.60 7.66
N LEU A 9 31.41 27.23 6.54
CA LEU A 9 30.71 26.64 5.39
C LEU A 9 30.45 25.12 5.46
N PHE A 10 31.02 24.40 6.43
CA PHE A 10 30.97 22.93 6.44
C PHE A 10 29.77 22.32 7.20
N ASN A 11 28.89 23.12 7.81
CA ASN A 11 27.86 22.60 8.72
C ASN A 11 26.46 22.44 8.12
N PHE A 12 26.28 22.55 6.80
CA PHE A 12 24.93 22.65 6.19
C PHE A 12 24.40 21.39 5.47
N LEU A 13 25.07 20.23 5.57
CA LEU A 13 24.71 19.04 4.76
C LEU A 13 24.10 17.85 5.50
N PHE A 14 23.76 17.97 6.79
CA PHE A 14 23.07 16.90 7.51
C PHE A 14 21.56 17.15 7.54
N THR A 15 20.92 17.13 6.36
CA THR A 15 19.45 17.00 6.32
C THR A 15 19.11 15.56 6.71
N SER A 16 18.53 15.37 7.89
CA SER A 16 17.99 14.09 8.31
C SER A 16 16.98 13.60 7.27
N SER A 17 17.25 12.45 6.65
CA SER A 17 16.31 11.78 5.76
C SER A 17 15.11 11.32 6.58
N VAL A 18 13.93 11.86 6.31
CA VAL A 18 12.68 11.37 6.89
C VAL A 18 12.31 10.08 6.16
N ALA A 19 12.45 8.94 6.83
CA ALA A 19 11.95 7.67 6.30
C ALA A 19 10.42 7.66 6.47
N LEU A 20 9.68 7.64 5.36
CA LEU A 20 8.24 7.38 5.40
C LEU A 20 8.03 5.89 5.63
N ALA A 21 7.39 5.54 6.75
CA ALA A 21 6.99 4.17 7.02
C ALA A 21 6.00 3.72 5.94
N GLN A 22 6.37 2.69 5.19
CA GLN A 22 5.50 2.06 4.22
C GLN A 22 4.60 1.09 4.97
N GLU A 23 3.30 1.33 4.97
CA GLU A 23 2.34 0.38 5.53
C GLU A 23 2.34 -0.90 4.68
N PRO A 24 2.35 -2.09 5.31
CA PRO A 24 2.26 -3.35 4.60
C PRO A 24 0.92 -3.47 3.86
N LEU A 25 0.79 -4.50 3.01
CA LEU A 25 -0.50 -4.85 2.42
C LEU A 25 -1.54 -5.06 3.51
N LEU A 26 -2.65 -4.33 3.41
CA LEU A 26 -3.80 -4.43 4.28
C LEU A 26 -5.07 -4.61 3.44
N VAL A 27 -5.82 -5.68 3.73
CA VAL A 27 -7.17 -5.88 3.21
C VAL A 27 -8.14 -5.60 4.35
N VAL A 28 -8.92 -4.54 4.21
CA VAL A 28 -9.94 -4.12 5.19
C VAL A 28 -11.25 -4.86 4.97
N PHE A 29 -11.58 -5.13 3.71
CA PHE A 29 -12.77 -5.86 3.32
C PHE A 29 -12.48 -6.73 2.09
N PRO A 30 -13.05 -7.95 1.99
CA PRO A 30 -13.80 -8.64 3.04
C PRO A 30 -12.92 -9.07 4.22
N PRO A 31 -13.45 -9.16 5.46
CA PRO A 31 -12.76 -9.85 6.54
C PRO A 31 -12.66 -11.36 6.25
N THR A 32 -11.77 -12.07 6.95
CA THR A 32 -11.64 -13.52 6.83
C THR A 32 -12.97 -14.21 7.14
N ASN A 33 -13.34 -15.22 6.32
CA ASN A 33 -14.59 -15.99 6.44
C ASN A 33 -15.87 -15.14 6.32
N TYR A 34 -15.83 -14.04 5.56
CA TYR A 34 -16.99 -13.21 5.28
C TYR A 34 -18.08 -13.97 4.51
N GLN A 35 -19.33 -13.85 4.95
CA GLN A 35 -20.50 -14.43 4.31
C GLN A 35 -21.41 -13.32 3.76
N THR A 36 -21.95 -13.54 2.57
CA THR A 36 -22.85 -12.61 1.90
C THR A 36 -23.82 -13.37 0.99
N SER A 37 -24.97 -12.76 0.71
CA SER A 37 -25.92 -13.21 -0.32
C SER A 37 -25.75 -12.44 -1.64
N THR A 38 -24.76 -11.55 -1.75
CA THR A 38 -24.50 -10.76 -2.95
C THR A 38 -23.76 -11.58 -4.01
N GLU A 39 -24.06 -11.32 -5.29
CA GLU A 39 -23.39 -11.98 -6.43
C GLU A 39 -21.95 -11.48 -6.67
N LYS A 40 -21.54 -10.41 -5.98
CA LYS A 40 -20.22 -9.79 -6.10
C LYS A 40 -19.83 -9.07 -4.81
N ILE A 41 -18.53 -8.89 -4.63
CA ILE A 41 -17.95 -8.13 -3.51
C ILE A 41 -16.84 -7.22 -4.02
N PHE A 42 -16.52 -6.19 -3.22
CA PHE A 42 -15.31 -5.39 -3.39
C PHE A 42 -14.19 -5.98 -2.52
N PHE A 43 -12.94 -5.83 -2.95
CA PHE A 43 -11.77 -5.98 -2.10
C PHE A 43 -11.23 -4.59 -1.78
N ILE A 44 -11.39 -4.12 -0.55
CA ILE A 44 -10.98 -2.78 -0.14
C ILE A 44 -9.74 -2.88 0.72
N GLY A 45 -8.72 -2.11 0.39
CA GLY A 45 -7.47 -2.14 1.13
C GLY A 45 -6.46 -1.09 0.74
N THR A 46 -5.28 -1.20 1.34
CA THR A 46 -4.09 -0.37 1.09
C THR A 46 -2.89 -1.26 0.82
N ALA A 47 -1.97 -0.78 0.01
CA ALA A 47 -0.67 -1.41 -0.21
C ALA A 47 0.40 -0.33 -0.40
N PRO A 48 1.68 -0.64 -0.12
CA PRO A 48 2.78 0.29 -0.33
C PRO A 48 2.75 0.92 -1.72
N PRO A 49 3.11 2.21 -1.90
CA PRO A 49 3.14 2.85 -3.21
C PRO A 49 3.90 2.03 -4.26
N ASP A 50 4.97 1.37 -3.83
CA ASP A 50 5.90 0.62 -4.68
C ASP A 50 5.52 -0.87 -4.82
N GLY A 51 4.52 -1.34 -4.07
CA GLY A 51 4.10 -2.75 -4.04
C GLY A 51 3.14 -3.12 -5.17
N GLN A 52 3.15 -4.37 -5.63
CA GLN A 52 2.08 -4.89 -6.48
C GLN A 52 1.01 -5.54 -5.61
N VAL A 53 -0.26 -5.43 -6.02
CA VAL A 53 -1.36 -6.18 -5.40
C VAL A 53 -1.88 -7.17 -6.41
N LEU A 54 -1.86 -8.44 -6.02
CA LEU A 54 -2.32 -9.56 -6.83
C LEU A 54 -3.48 -10.23 -6.09
N ILE A 55 -4.66 -10.22 -6.69
CA ILE A 55 -5.80 -10.98 -6.15
C ILE A 55 -6.05 -12.14 -7.12
N ASN A 56 -5.93 -13.37 -6.62
CA ASN A 56 -5.96 -14.59 -7.42
C ASN A 56 -4.94 -14.56 -8.60
N GLY A 57 -3.76 -13.97 -8.34
CA GLY A 57 -2.71 -13.82 -9.36
C GLY A 57 -2.96 -12.71 -10.38
N LYS A 58 -4.08 -11.97 -10.29
CA LYS A 58 -4.40 -10.86 -11.17
C LYS A 58 -3.99 -9.52 -10.57
N LEU A 59 -3.30 -8.70 -11.34
CA LEU A 59 -2.90 -7.35 -10.95
C LEU A 59 -4.11 -6.44 -10.68
N VAL A 60 -4.08 -5.78 -9.53
CA VAL A 60 -5.08 -4.80 -9.09
C VAL A 60 -4.52 -3.40 -9.19
N ASN A 61 -5.27 -2.52 -9.84
CA ASN A 61 -4.94 -1.10 -9.90
C ASN A 61 -5.15 -0.42 -8.55
N ARG A 62 -4.25 0.52 -8.24
CA ARG A 62 -4.23 1.26 -6.97
C ARG A 62 -4.11 2.75 -7.26
N SER A 63 -4.59 3.58 -6.32
CA SER A 63 -4.32 5.01 -6.34
C SER A 63 -2.85 5.29 -6.00
N LYS A 64 -2.40 6.53 -6.22
CA LYS A 64 -1.04 6.96 -5.79
C LYS A 64 -0.83 6.86 -4.27
N ALA A 65 -1.90 6.94 -3.49
CA ALA A 65 -1.88 6.75 -2.04
C ALA A 65 -1.95 5.27 -1.63
N GLY A 66 -2.00 4.34 -2.57
CA GLY A 66 -1.99 2.90 -2.31
C GLY A 66 -3.36 2.25 -2.10
N HIS A 67 -4.45 3.01 -2.19
CA HIS A 67 -5.81 2.48 -2.02
C HIS A 67 -6.26 1.65 -3.22
N PHE A 68 -6.99 0.56 -2.96
CA PHE A 68 -7.64 -0.25 -4.01
C PHE A 68 -9.07 -0.65 -3.61
N SER A 69 -9.91 -0.85 -4.63
CA SER A 69 -11.30 -1.34 -4.49
C SER A 69 -11.82 -2.04 -5.76
N PRO A 70 -11.13 -3.07 -6.30
CA PRO A 70 -11.68 -3.89 -7.38
C PRO A 70 -12.90 -4.69 -6.92
N SER A 71 -13.80 -5.00 -7.84
CA SER A 71 -14.91 -5.93 -7.61
C SER A 71 -14.65 -7.30 -8.22
N PHE A 72 -15.13 -8.34 -7.54
CA PHE A 72 -15.05 -9.73 -8.00
C PHE A 72 -16.44 -10.38 -7.94
N PRO A 73 -16.83 -11.14 -8.97
CA PRO A 73 -18.03 -11.97 -8.91
C PRO A 73 -17.83 -13.11 -7.93
N LEU A 74 -18.92 -13.57 -7.32
CA LEU A 74 -19.00 -14.73 -6.44
C LEU A 74 -19.79 -15.85 -7.11
N GLN A 75 -19.44 -17.08 -6.77
CA GLN A 75 -20.23 -18.28 -7.05
C GLN A 75 -21.03 -18.67 -5.81
N LEU A 76 -22.12 -19.43 -5.98
CA LEU A 76 -22.83 -20.01 -4.85
C LEU A 76 -21.90 -20.98 -4.08
N GLY A 77 -21.86 -20.83 -2.77
CA GLY A 77 -20.97 -21.60 -1.90
C GLY A 77 -19.67 -20.88 -1.56
N GLU A 78 -18.61 -21.64 -1.30
CA GLU A 78 -17.33 -21.11 -0.86
C GLU A 78 -16.55 -20.46 -2.03
N ASN A 79 -16.03 -19.25 -1.79
CA ASN A 79 -15.18 -18.54 -2.73
C ASN A 79 -13.83 -18.26 -2.07
N ILE A 80 -12.76 -18.86 -2.60
CA ILE A 80 -11.40 -18.74 -2.06
C ILE A 80 -10.65 -17.63 -2.81
N PHE A 81 -10.15 -16.64 -2.07
CA PHE A 81 -9.33 -15.56 -2.59
C PHE A 81 -7.92 -15.61 -2.00
N LYS A 82 -6.91 -15.52 -2.86
CA LYS A 82 -5.50 -15.34 -2.47
C LYS A 82 -5.08 -13.90 -2.76
N VAL A 83 -4.59 -13.21 -1.73
CA VAL A 83 -4.11 -11.82 -1.77
C VAL A 83 -2.61 -11.75 -1.55
#